data_AF-A0AAW9EE94-F1
#
_entry.id   AF-A0AAW9EE94-F1
#
_cell.length_a   1.000
_cell.length_b   1.000
_cell.length_c   1.000
_cell.angle_alpha   90.00
_cell.angle_beta   90.00
_cell.angle_gamma   90.00
#
_symmetry.space_group_name_H-M   'P 1'
#
loop_
_entity.id
_entity.type
_entity.pdbx_description
1 polymer ?
#
loop_
_entity_poly.entity_id
_entity_poly.type
_entity_poly.pdbx_seq_one_letter_code
_entity_poly.pdbx_strand_id
1 'polypeptide(L)'
;LETVARLDHDRVPQLIDNLLAVRTNISAIFIRTAFKNNPEKSLEVLTHQLTTENSADEFSELDYNIFRGLAFASGNPIYGLILNGLKGLYTRV
;
A
#
# COMPACT_ATOMS: atom_id res chain seq x y z
N LEU A 1 -8.83 14.21 -4.24
CA LEU A 1 -7.41 13.83 -4.51
C LEU A 1 -7.20 13.49 -5.98
N GLU A 2 -8.05 12.68 -6.61
CA GLU A 2 -8.03 12.44 -8.07
C GLU A 2 -8.11 13.71 -8.93
N THR A 3 -8.83 14.73 -8.49
CA THR A 3 -9.01 15.98 -9.25
C THR A 3 -7.77 16.88 -9.26
N VAL A 4 -6.92 16.79 -8.24
CA VAL A 4 -5.68 17.60 -8.15
C VAL A 4 -4.58 17.03 -9.05
N ALA A 5 -4.54 15.71 -9.20
CA ALA A 5 -3.60 15.02 -10.09
C ALA A 5 -3.86 15.29 -11.59
N ARG A 6 -5.04 15.82 -11.95
CA ARG A 6 -5.37 16.18 -13.34
C ARG A 6 -4.90 17.58 -13.75
N LEU A 7 -4.48 18.46 -12.82
CA LEU A 7 -4.27 19.88 -13.12
C LEU A 7 -2.81 20.31 -13.35
N ASP A 8 -1.81 19.47 -13.09
CA ASP A 8 -0.40 19.85 -13.21
C ASP A 8 0.49 18.65 -13.61
N HIS A 9 0.58 18.35 -14.91
CA HIS A 9 1.29 17.18 -15.45
C HIS A 9 2.77 17.16 -15.06
N ASP A 10 3.39 18.34 -14.87
CA ASP A 10 4.80 18.49 -14.50
C ASP A 10 5.10 18.05 -13.05
N ARG A 11 4.08 18.00 -12.19
CA ARG A 11 4.24 17.64 -10.76
C ARG A 11 3.90 16.19 -10.44
N VAL A 12 3.39 15.44 -11.42
CA VAL A 12 2.98 14.03 -11.23
C VAL A 12 4.18 13.15 -10.80
N PRO A 13 5.37 13.23 -11.41
CA PRO A 13 6.52 12.42 -10.98
C PRO A 13 6.92 12.68 -9.52
N GLN A 14 7.03 13.96 -9.13
CA GLN A 14 7.35 14.35 -7.75
C GLN A 14 6.28 13.88 -6.75
N LEU A 15 5.00 13.86 -7.15
CA LEU A 15 3.92 13.33 -6.33
C LEU A 15 4.05 11.81 -6.15
N ILE A 16 4.43 11.07 -7.19
CA ILE A 16 4.70 9.63 -7.11
C ILE A 16 5.90 9.37 -6.20
N ASP A 17 6.98 10.13 -6.32
CA ASP A 17 8.17 9.98 -5.45
C ASP A 17 7.81 10.21 -3.98
N ASN A 18 7.06 11.27 -3.70
CA ASN A 18 6.57 11.57 -2.35
C ASN A 18 5.66 10.45 -1.83
N LEU A 19 4.83 9.86 -2.70
CA LEU A 19 3.97 8.74 -2.36
C LEU A 19 4.77 7.50 -1.95
N LEU A 20 5.77 7.14 -2.75
CA LEU A 20 6.65 5.99 -2.50
C LEU A 20 7.47 6.20 -1.23
N ALA A 21 7.94 7.43 -0.99
CA ALA A 21 8.62 7.81 0.24
C ALA A 21 7.69 7.68 1.47
N VAL A 22 6.46 8.19 1.39
CA VAL A 22 5.46 8.06 2.47
C VAL A 22 5.20 6.59 2.76
N ARG A 23 4.91 5.77 1.74
CA ARG A 23 4.71 4.32 1.88
C ARG A 23 5.86 3.67 2.65
N THR A 24 7.10 3.96 2.23
CA THR A 24 8.30 3.39 2.84
C THR A 24 8.41 3.76 4.32
N ASN A 25 8.23 5.04 4.65
CA ASN A 25 8.36 5.55 6.01
C ASN A 25 7.29 5.00 6.96
N ILE A 26 6.02 4.99 6.53
CA ILE A 26 4.91 4.54 7.39
C ILE A 26 4.84 3.01 7.48
N SER A 27 5.27 2.29 6.45
CA SER A 27 5.23 0.82 6.44
C SER A 27 6.11 0.19 7.50
N ALA A 28 7.28 0.75 7.77
CA ALA A 28 8.16 0.30 8.85
C ALA A 28 7.44 0.27 10.22
N ILE A 29 6.51 1.21 10.44
CA ILE A 29 5.74 1.31 11.68
C ILE A 29 4.64 0.24 11.72
N PHE A 30 3.78 0.20 10.71
CA PHE A 30 2.62 -0.69 10.73
C PHE A 30 2.97 -2.15 10.49
N ILE A 31 3.98 -2.47 9.66
CA ILE A 31 4.43 -3.85 9.42
C ILE A 31 5.00 -4.44 10.71
N ARG A 32 5.89 -3.71 11.39
CA ARG A 32 6.42 -4.14 12.68
C ARG A 32 5.30 -4.37 13.70
N THR A 33 4.33 -3.46 13.73
CA THR A 33 3.20 -3.55 14.67
C THR A 33 2.27 -4.72 14.33
N ALA A 34 2.02 -4.98 13.04
CA ALA A 34 1.23 -6.10 12.56
C ALA A 34 1.86 -7.43 12.96
N PHE A 35 3.16 -7.60 12.71
CA PHE A 35 3.88 -8.82 13.07
C PHE A 35 3.91 -9.05 14.59
N LYS A 36 4.03 -7.98 15.38
CA LYS A 36 4.03 -8.07 16.83
C LYS A 36 2.65 -8.41 17.41
N ASN A 37 1.60 -7.75 16.92
CA ASN A 37 0.28 -7.79 17.55
C ASN A 37 -0.65 -8.84 16.94
N ASN A 38 -0.53 -9.09 15.63
CA ASN A 38 -1.39 -10.01 14.88
C ASN A 38 -0.55 -10.84 13.88
N PRO A 39 0.37 -11.71 14.35
CA PRO A 39 1.24 -12.49 13.47
C PRO A 39 0.48 -13.45 12.55
N GLU A 40 -0.59 -14.08 13.04
CA GLU A 40 -1.40 -15.02 12.26
C GLU A 40 -2.10 -14.33 11.07
N LYS A 41 -2.74 -13.18 11.32
CA LYS A 41 -3.35 -12.37 10.26
C LYS A 41 -2.31 -11.84 9.27
N SER A 42 -1.12 -11.50 9.77
CA SER A 42 -0.02 -11.06 8.91
C SER A 42 0.46 -12.19 8.00
N LEU A 43 0.53 -13.42 8.52
CA LEU A 43 0.86 -14.60 7.73
C LEU A 43 -0.22 -14.91 6.69
N GLU A 44 -1.50 -14.80 7.06
CA GLU A 44 -2.64 -14.95 6.14
C GLU A 44 -2.53 -13.99 4.94
N VAL A 45 -2.27 -12.70 5.22
CA VAL A 45 -2.07 -11.65 4.19
C VAL A 45 -0.85 -11.88 3.30
N LEU A 46 0.16 -12.60 3.78
CA LEU A 46 1.33 -12.92 2.97
C LEU A 46 1.13 -14.22 2.17
N THR A 47 0.38 -15.17 2.71
CA THR A 47 0.25 -16.52 2.13
C THR A 47 -0.85 -16.57 1.07
N HIS A 48 -1.96 -15.86 1.28
CA HIS A 48 -3.09 -15.86 0.34
C HIS A 48 -2.70 -15.20 -1.01
N GLN A 49 -1.64 -14.39 -1.00
CA GLN A 49 -1.22 -13.53 -2.08
C GLN A 49 -0.15 -14.15 -3.01
N LEU A 50 0.45 -15.30 -2.66
CA LEU A 50 1.59 -15.90 -3.39
C LEU A 50 1.22 -16.73 -4.64
N THR A 51 -0.05 -16.81 -5.03
CA THR A 51 -0.53 -17.70 -6.10
C THR A 51 -0.75 -17.01 -7.45
N THR A 52 -0.49 -15.70 -7.54
CA THR A 52 -0.87 -14.88 -8.71
C THR A 52 0.34 -14.14 -9.28
N GLU A 53 1.06 -14.78 -10.20
CA GLU A 53 2.08 -14.08 -11.00
C GLU A 53 1.95 -14.47 -12.47
N ASN A 54 1.34 -13.62 -13.30
CA ASN A 54 1.55 -13.61 -14.76
C ASN A 54 1.42 -12.21 -15.43
N SER A 55 1.19 -11.12 -14.68
CA SER A 55 1.10 -9.75 -15.24
C SER A 55 1.62 -8.67 -14.27
N ALA A 56 2.11 -7.56 -14.82
CA ALA A 56 2.51 -6.36 -14.05
C ALA A 56 1.32 -5.75 -13.27
N ASP A 57 0.13 -5.73 -13.87
CA ASP A 57 -1.08 -5.19 -13.22
C ASP A 57 -1.50 -6.03 -12.01
N GLU A 58 -1.39 -7.36 -12.14
CA GLU A 58 -1.67 -8.31 -11.05
C GLU A 58 -0.67 -8.12 -9.90
N PHE A 59 0.60 -7.86 -10.23
CA PHE A 59 1.64 -7.58 -9.23
C PHE A 59 1.39 -6.24 -8.51
N SER A 60 0.98 -5.19 -9.20
CA SER A 60 0.69 -3.89 -8.57
C SER A 60 -0.52 -3.97 -7.63
N GLU A 61 -1.57 -4.72 -7.98
CA GLU A 61 -2.70 -4.98 -7.07
C GLU A 61 -2.29 -5.88 -5.90
N LEU A 62 -1.46 -6.91 -6.15
CA LEU A 62 -0.89 -7.77 -5.13
C LEU A 62 -0.10 -6.98 -4.08
N ASP A 63 0.85 -6.17 -4.51
CA ASP A 63 1.69 -5.31 -3.66
C ASP A 63 0.82 -4.37 -2.81
N TYR A 64 -0.13 -3.67 -3.46
CA TYR A 64 -1.09 -2.81 -2.75
C TYR A 64 -1.88 -3.58 -1.67
N ASN A 65 -2.36 -4.78 -1.99
CA ASN A 65 -3.16 -5.60 -1.07
C ASN A 65 -2.33 -6.09 0.13
N ILE A 66 -1.05 -6.42 -0.06
CA ILE A 66 -0.14 -6.80 1.04
C ILE A 66 0.03 -5.62 2.00
N PHE A 67 0.44 -4.45 1.51
CA PHE A 67 0.63 -3.28 2.37
C PHE A 67 -0.65 -2.88 3.10
N ARG A 68 -1.79 -2.90 2.41
CA ARG A 68 -3.09 -2.61 3.00
C ARG A 68 -3.47 -3.64 4.06
N GLY A 69 -3.32 -4.94 3.77
CA GLY A 69 -3.62 -6.02 4.71
C GLY A 69 -2.79 -5.91 5.98
N LEU A 70 -1.47 -5.68 5.85
CA LEU A 70 -0.58 -5.46 6.98
C LEU A 70 -0.92 -4.18 7.76
N ALA A 71 -1.32 -3.12 7.08
CA ALA A 71 -1.77 -1.89 7.73
C ALA A 71 -3.00 -2.13 8.63
N PHE A 72 -4.00 -2.91 8.18
CA PHE A 72 -5.12 -3.31 9.02
C PHE A 72 -4.73 -4.31 10.12
N ALA A 73 -3.82 -5.24 9.81
CA ALA A 73 -3.28 -6.19 10.79
C ALA A 73 -2.45 -5.50 11.90
N SER A 74 -1.99 -4.26 11.70
CA SER A 74 -1.33 -3.48 12.76
C SER A 74 -2.24 -3.18 13.95
N GLY A 75 -3.56 -3.29 13.80
CA GLY A 75 -4.55 -2.93 14.81
C GLY A 75 -4.89 -1.44 14.84
N ASN A 76 -4.22 -0.61 14.03
CA ASN A 76 -4.59 0.79 13.84
C ASN A 76 -5.18 1.00 12.42
N PRO A 77 -6.51 1.20 12.29
CA PRO A 77 -7.16 1.33 10.99
C PRO A 77 -6.75 2.60 10.22
N ILE A 78 -6.15 3.60 10.88
CA ILE A 78 -5.69 4.82 10.21
C ILE A 78 -4.66 4.50 9.12
N TYR A 79 -3.76 3.55 9.34
CA TYR A 79 -2.79 3.16 8.31
C TYR A 79 -3.47 2.59 7.06
N GLY A 80 -4.52 1.78 7.24
CA GLY A 80 -5.31 1.26 6.13
C GLY A 80 -6.08 2.35 5.39
N LEU A 81 -6.61 3.35 6.10
CA LEU A 81 -7.29 4.51 5.51
C LEU A 81 -6.35 5.41 4.71
N ILE A 82 -5.11 5.62 5.19
CA ILE A 82 -4.07 6.33 4.45
C ILE A 82 -3.85 5.61 3.11
N LEU A 83 -3.62 4.29 3.13
CA LEU A 83 -3.40 3.52 1.90
C LEU A 83 -4.61 3.54 0.95
N ASN A 84 -5.85 3.51 1.46
CA ASN A 84 -7.04 3.65 0.64
C ASN A 84 -7.05 4.98 -0.16
N GLY A 85 -6.62 6.08 0.47
CA GLY A 85 -6.51 7.38 -0.19
C GLY A 85 -5.44 7.44 -1.27
N LEU A 86 -4.50 6.49 -1.25
CA LEU A 86 -3.37 6.41 -2.16
C LEU A 86 -3.58 5.42 -3.31
N LYS A 87 -4.59 4.52 -3.21
CA LYS A 87 -4.80 3.40 -4.16
C LYS A 87 -4.70 3.82 -5.63
N GLY A 88 -5.44 4.87 -6.02
CA GLY A 88 -5.53 5.30 -7.42
C GLY A 88 -4.24 5.86 -8.01
N LEU A 89 -3.28 6.31 -7.19
CA LEU A 89 -1.94 6.69 -7.64
C LEU A 89 -0.98 5.51 -7.55
N TYR A 90 -1.17 4.64 -6.57
CA TYR A 90 -0.34 3.47 -6.32
C TYR A 90 -0.38 2.44 -7.44
N THR A 91 -1.57 2.16 -7.98
CA THR A 91 -1.78 1.10 -8.99
C THR A 91 -1.57 1.58 -10.43
N ARG A 92 -1.15 2.85 -10.61
CA ARG A 92 -0.82 3.44 -11.92
C ARG A 92 0.68 3.45 -12.22
N VAL A 93 1.50 2.97 -11.27
CA VAL A 93 2.95 2.87 -11.38
C VAL A 93 3.33 1.45 -11.77
#